data_AF-A0A7C5KFX6-F1
#
_entry.id   AF-A0A7C5KFX6-F1
#
_cell.length_a   1.000
_cell.length_b   1.000
_cell.length_c   1.000
_cell.angle_alpha   90.00
_cell.angle_beta   90.00
_cell.angle_gamma   90.00
#
_symmetry.space_group_name_H-M   'P 1'
#
loop_
_entity.id
_entity.type
_entity.pdbx_description
1 polymer ?
#
loop_
_entity_poly.entity_id
_entity_poly.type
_entity_poly.pdbx_seq_one_letter_code
_entity_poly.pdbx_strand_id
1 'polypeptide(L)'
;KAVPFHKQGSFFTAYFFEAASALGTVGLSTGVTPTLSALGKATLMVLMFAGRLGPLTLATFARGPEKGPKVGYPEEQVMLG
;
A
#
# COMPACT_ATOMS: atom_id res chain seq x y z
N LYS A 1 37.06 -7.58 17.28
CA LYS A 1 35.72 -7.47 17.90
C LYS A 1 34.82 -6.69 16.93
N ALA A 2 34.16 -7.36 15.98
CA ALA A 2 33.37 -6.71 14.94
C ALA A 2 31.96 -7.32 14.94
N VAL A 3 30.98 -6.51 15.34
CA VAL A 3 29.56 -6.84 15.34
C VAL A 3 29.00 -6.66 13.92
N PRO A 4 28.33 -7.66 13.32
CA PRO A 4 27.87 -7.62 11.93
C PRO A 4 26.50 -6.93 11.77
N PHE A 5 26.24 -5.85 12.51
CA PHE A 5 24.90 -5.25 12.59
C PHE A 5 24.61 -4.16 11.54
N HIS A 6 25.62 -3.64 10.84
CA HIS A 6 25.42 -2.46 9.97
C HIS A 6 24.82 -2.79 8.59
N LYS A 7 24.94 -4.04 8.11
CA LYS A 7 24.53 -4.38 6.73
C LYS A 7 23.02 -4.59 6.57
N GLN A 8 22.25 -4.87 7.62
CA GLN A 8 20.81 -5.20 7.49
C GLN A 8 19.90 -3.96 7.34
N GLY A 9 20.25 -2.83 7.95
CA GLY A 9 19.40 -1.62 7.93
C GLY A 9 19.27 -0.95 6.55
N SER A 10 20.31 -1.05 5.71
CA SER A 10 20.30 -0.47 4.37
C SER A 10 19.42 -1.24 3.40
N PHE A 11 19.44 -2.58 3.45
CA PHE A 11 18.61 -3.41 2.58
C PHE A 11 17.12 -3.28 2.91
N PHE A 12 16.75 -3.30 4.20
CA PHE A 12 15.34 -3.14 4.58
C PHE A 12 14.77 -1.81 4.08
N THR A 13 15.50 -0.72 4.28
CA THR A 13 15.08 0.62 3.84
C THR A 13 14.92 0.70 2.32
N ALA A 14 15.82 0.06 1.56
CA ALA A 14 15.73 0.02 0.11
C ALA A 14 14.48 -0.75 -0.38
N TYR A 15 14.18 -1.92 0.18
CA TYR A 15 12.97 -2.67 -0.16
C TYR A 15 11.69 -1.94 0.26
N PHE A 16 11.71 -1.27 1.41
CA PHE A 16 10.57 -0.47 1.87
C PHE A 16 10.31 0.73 0.95
N PHE A 17 11.38 1.44 0.53
CA PHE A 17 11.27 2.54 -0.43
C PHE A 17 10.73 2.06 -1.79
N GLU A 18 11.20 0.91 -2.29
CA GLU A 18 10.68 0.29 -3.50
C GLU A 18 9.18 -0.04 -3.40
N ALA A 19 8.76 -0.64 -2.28
CA ALA A 19 7.35 -0.96 -2.05
C ALA A 19 6.47 0.31 -1.97
N ALA A 20 6.94 1.35 -1.27
CA ALA A 20 6.24 2.62 -1.17
C ALA A 20 6.16 3.35 -2.53
N SER A 21 7.25 3.35 -3.30
CA SER A 21 7.31 3.93 -4.66
C SER A 21 6.39 3.18 -5.63
N ALA A 22 6.36 1.84 -5.57
CA ALA A 22 5.46 1.01 -6.36
C ALA A 22 3.99 1.25 -6.00
N LEU A 23 3.66 1.34 -4.70
CA LEU A 23 2.30 1.66 -4.24
C LEU A 23 1.84 3.05 -4.70
N GLY A 24 2.74 4.03 -4.73
CA GLY A 24 2.43 5.37 -5.24
C GLY A 24 2.50 5.49 -6.77
N THR A 25 2.89 4.42 -7.49
CA THR A 25 3.22 4.46 -8.93
C THR A 25 4.20 5.58 -9.30
N VAL A 26 5.12 5.92 -8.39
CA VAL A 26 6.09 7.03 -8.56
C VAL A 26 7.16 6.67 -9.59
N GLY A 27 7.46 5.38 -9.75
CA GLY A 27 8.39 4.88 -10.77
C GLY A 27 9.88 5.04 -10.42
N LEU A 28 10.19 5.44 -9.18
CA LEU A 28 11.56 5.55 -8.68
C LEU A 28 12.03 4.21 -8.09
N SER A 29 13.23 3.78 -8.45
CA SER A 29 13.87 2.57 -7.95
C SER A 29 15.23 2.90 -7.33
N THR A 30 15.58 2.19 -6.26
CA THR A 30 16.91 2.23 -5.63
C THR A 30 17.91 1.29 -6.30
N GLY A 31 17.55 0.69 -7.44
CA GLY A 31 18.38 -0.26 -8.19
C GLY A 31 18.26 -1.70 -7.72
N VAL A 32 17.29 -2.01 -6.85
CA VAL A 32 17.06 -3.36 -6.31
C VAL A 32 16.10 -4.16 -7.19
N THR A 33 15.23 -3.51 -7.98
CA THR A 33 14.28 -4.16 -8.91
C THR A 33 14.87 -5.23 -9.85
N PRO A 34 16.09 -5.08 -10.44
CA PRO A 34 16.65 -6.12 -11.31
C PRO A 34 17.14 -7.37 -10.57
N THR A 35 17.48 -7.26 -9.29
CA THR A 35 17.99 -8.37 -8.46
C THR A 35 16.88 -9.14 -7.73
N LEU A 36 15.62 -8.70 -7.83
CA LEU A 36 14.47 -9.43 -7.28
C LEU A 36 14.22 -10.74 -8.03
N SER A 37 13.83 -11.77 -7.27
CA SER A 37 13.33 -13.03 -7.80
C SER A 37 12.06 -12.82 -8.64
N ALA A 38 11.69 -13.81 -9.47
CA ALA A 38 10.48 -13.73 -10.29
C ALA A 38 9.21 -13.44 -9.46
N LEU A 39 9.12 -14.01 -8.26
CA LEU A 39 8.04 -13.74 -7.32
C LEU A 39 8.05 -12.30 -6.80
N GLY A 40 9.23 -11.73 -6.52
CA GLY A 40 9.36 -10.34 -6.07
C GLY A 40 8.97 -9.33 -7.16
N LYS A 41 9.25 -9.64 -8.42
CA LYS A 41 8.79 -8.80 -9.55
C LYS A 41 7.27 -8.86 -9.70
N ALA A 42 6.68 -10.04 -9.53
CA ALA A 42 5.22 -10.21 -9.57
C ALA A 42 4.52 -9.43 -8.46
N THR A 43 5.04 -9.45 -7.22
CA THR A 43 4.46 -8.68 -6.11
C THR A 43 4.56 -7.17 -6.36
N LEU A 44 5.68 -6.66 -6.89
CA LEU A 44 5.80 -5.25 -7.26
C LEU A 44 4.81 -4.85 -8.37
N MET A 45 4.61 -5.69 -9.38
CA MET A 45 3.60 -5.43 -10.43
C MET A 45 2.19 -5.32 -9.86
N VAL A 46 1.82 -6.20 -8.91
CA VAL A 46 0.52 -6.13 -8.21
C VAL A 46 0.42 -4.85 -7.39
N LEU A 47 1.49 -4.46 -6.68
CA LEU A 47 1.54 -3.20 -5.92
C LEU A 47 1.36 -1.97 -6.82
N MET A 48 1.99 -1.92 -7.99
CA MET A 48 1.79 -0.85 -8.97
C MET A 48 0.36 -0.80 -9.50
N PHE A 49 -0.24 -1.96 -9.75
CA PHE A 49 -1.63 -2.03 -10.20
C PHE A 49 -2.61 -1.56 -9.12
N ALA A 50 -2.41 -2.01 -7.87
CA ALA A 50 -3.20 -1.57 -6.72
C ALA A 50 -3.04 -0.07 -6.45
N GLY A 51 -1.81 0.44 -6.55
CA GLY A 51 -1.51 1.87 -6.47
C GLY A 51 -2.24 2.70 -7.52
N ARG A 52 -2.30 2.21 -8.76
CA ARG A 52 -3.02 2.88 -9.85
C ARG A 52 -4.54 2.84 -9.70
N LEU A 53 -5.11 1.75 -9.18
CA LEU A 53 -6.53 1.68 -8.82
C LEU A 53 -6.88 2.68 -7.71
N GLY A 54 -5.92 2.94 -6.83
CA GLY A 54 -6.02 3.92 -5.75
C GLY A 54 -6.80 3.39 -4.54
N PRO A 55 -6.56 3.97 -3.36
CA PRO A 55 -7.17 3.52 -2.12
C PRO A 55 -8.70 3.65 -2.13
N LEU A 56 -9.25 4.63 -2.85
CA LEU A 56 -10.69 4.86 -2.93
C LEU A 56 -11.41 3.72 -3.66
N THR A 57 -10.88 3.27 -4.81
CA THR A 57 -11.46 2.17 -5.59
C THR A 57 -11.37 0.84 -4.84
N LEU A 58 -10.27 0.62 -4.13
CA LEU A 58 -10.12 -0.56 -3.27
C LEU A 58 -11.09 -0.52 -2.09
N ALA A 59 -11.27 0.64 -1.46
CA ALA A 59 -12.20 0.83 -0.36
C ALA A 59 -13.65 0.58 -0.80
N THR A 60 -14.06 1.08 -1.97
CA THR A 60 -15.41 0.86 -2.49
C THR A 60 -15.63 -0.58 -2.94
N PHE A 61 -14.64 -1.22 -3.56
CA PHE A 61 -14.71 -2.63 -3.92
C PHE A 61 -14.83 -3.54 -2.68
N ALA A 62 -14.07 -3.23 -1.62
CA ALA A 62 -14.12 -3.98 -0.37
C ALA A 62 -15.42 -3.76 0.42
N ARG A 63 -16.03 -2.57 0.32
CA ARG A 63 -17.28 -2.21 1.02
C ARG A 63 -18.50 -2.97 0.50
N GLY A 64 -18.44 -3.51 -0.72
CA GLY A 64 -19.57 -4.17 -1.37
C GLY A 64 -20.72 -3.19 -1.70
N PRO A 65 -21.72 -3.61 -2.50
CA PRO A 65 -22.84 -2.74 -2.84
C PRO A 65 -23.67 -2.42 -1.60
N GLU A 66 -23.69 -1.15 -1.22
CA GLU A 66 -24.60 -0.67 -0.18
C GLU A 66 -26.04 -0.78 -0.68
N LYS A 67 -26.82 -1.68 -0.07
CA LYS A 67 -28.27 -1.57 -0.12
C LYS A 67 -28.61 -0.35 0.74
N GLY A 68 -28.90 0.78 0.07
CA GLY A 68 -29.22 2.04 0.73
C GLY A 68 -30.23 1.84 1.88
N PRO A 69 -30.16 2.66 2.94
CA PRO A 69 -30.98 2.47 4.12
C PRO A 69 -32.45 2.44 3.71
N LYS A 70 -33.12 1.29 3.93
CA LYS A 70 -34.56 1.17 3.68
C LYS A 70 -35.42 1.84 4.75
N VAL A 71 -34.77 2.40 5.79
CA VAL A 71 -35.38 3.04 6.94
C VAL A 71 -34.59 4.31 7.22
N GLY A 72 -35.28 5.46 7.23
CA GLY A 72 -34.70 6.73 7.65
C GLY A 72 -34.67 6.81 9.18
N TYR A 73 -33.51 7.09 9.75
CA TYR A 73 -33.35 7.33 11.18
C TYR A 73 -33.47 8.85 11.45
N PRO A 74 -34.11 9.26 12.56
CA PRO A 74 -34.19 10.67 12.92
C PRO A 74 -32.79 11.21 13.21
N GLU A 75 -32.51 12.42 12.74
CA GLU A 75 -31.21 13.06 12.99
C GLU A 75 -31.14 13.54 14.44
N GLU A 76 -30.21 12.98 15.21
CA GLU A 76 -29.87 13.44 16.55
C GLU A 76 -28.58 14.29 16.46
N GLN A 77 -28.61 15.49 17.03
CA GLN A 77 -27.43 16.34 17.10
C GLN A 77 -26.49 15.82 18.19
N VAL A 78 -25.41 15.13 17.76
CA VAL A 78 -24.35 14.72 18.68
C VAL A 78 -23.45 15.94 18.95
N MET A 79 -23.57 16.53 20.14
CA MET A 79 -22.67 17.59 20.57
C MET A 79 -21.30 16.99 20.87
N LEU A 80 -20.36 17.13 19.94
CA LEU A 80 -18.95 16.91 20.19
C LEU A 80 -18.47 18.14 20.97
N GLY A 81 -18.26 17.96 22.28
CA GLY A 81 -17.82 19.03 23.19
C GLY A 81 -16.53 19.71 22.77
#